data_AF-A2G5M2-F1
#
_entry.id   AF-A2G5M2-F1
#
_cell.length_a   1.000
_cell.length_b   1.000
_cell.length_c   1.000
_cell.angle_alpha   90.00
_cell.angle_beta   90.00
_cell.angle_gamma   90.00
#
_symmetry.space_group_name_H-M   'P 1'
#
loop_
_entity.id
_entity.type
_entity.pdbx_description
1 polymer ?
#
loop_
_entity_poly.entity_id
_entity_poly.type
_entity_poly.pdbx_seq_one_letter_code
_entity_poly.pdbx_strand_id
1 'polypeptide(L)'
;MKSGVEYIDVYAFDGCSSLTGFTIPKTLTKILNFAFQSCSLLSNIRMVSDCTLNYCAGGAFYGCFNLKTITLNPNDNKYLFENGALTDRDQTILYFFLPYSGVKNFAVPTEMITIGNCAFMGSPSHQRVFFSGSKIREIGYQAFKDCINLNFIFFSSSSLTKIDNEAFDGCPYLKKCGSFQAPTALQEKLISINIPKTAFSDDCDLSITCKPIMRFSFSLAVLTPFILM
;
A
#
# COMPACT_ATOMS: atom_id res chain seq x y z
N MET A 1 31.14 3.13 -6.02
CA MET A 1 30.40 3.74 -7.16
C MET A 1 31.03 5.09 -7.46
N LYS A 2 31.15 5.46 -8.74
CA LYS A 2 31.61 6.81 -9.13
C LYS A 2 30.66 7.87 -8.56
N SER A 3 31.19 9.02 -8.16
CA SER A 3 30.38 10.21 -7.90
C SER A 3 29.57 10.56 -9.16
N GLY A 4 28.25 10.73 -9.03
CA GLY A 4 27.38 11.16 -10.14
C GLY A 4 26.41 10.11 -10.69
N VAL A 5 26.27 8.93 -10.08
CA VAL A 5 25.17 8.00 -10.45
C VAL A 5 23.85 8.56 -9.90
N GLU A 6 22.91 8.86 -10.78
CA GLU A 6 21.61 9.46 -10.45
C GLU A 6 20.46 8.46 -10.47
N TYR A 7 20.57 7.38 -11.26
CA TYR A 7 19.54 6.35 -11.38
C TYR A 7 20.16 4.95 -11.45
N ILE A 8 19.43 3.96 -10.94
CA ILE A 8 19.66 2.53 -11.20
C ILE A 8 18.56 2.09 -12.14
N ASP A 9 18.96 1.63 -13.32
CA ASP A 9 18.04 1.30 -14.40
C ASP A 9 17.27 0.00 -14.16
N VAL A 10 16.26 -0.21 -14.99
CA VAL A 10 15.40 -1.39 -15.00
C VAL A 10 16.26 -2.65 -15.19
N TYR A 11 16.08 -3.63 -14.30
CA TYR A 11 16.86 -4.89 -14.26
C TYR A 11 18.40 -4.77 -14.09
N ALA A 12 18.94 -3.61 -13.69
CA ALA A 12 20.40 -3.39 -13.67
C ALA A 12 21.22 -4.40 -12.83
N PHE A 13 20.63 -4.95 -11.76
CA PHE A 13 21.19 -5.98 -10.91
C PHE A 13 20.29 -7.23 -10.83
N ASP A 14 19.42 -7.45 -11.82
CA ASP A 14 18.55 -8.64 -11.82
C ASP A 14 19.38 -9.93 -11.72
N GLY A 15 18.95 -10.83 -10.83
CA GLY A 15 19.57 -12.13 -10.63
C GLY A 15 20.97 -12.09 -10.01
N CYS A 16 21.43 -10.96 -9.46
CA CYS A 16 22.71 -10.86 -8.77
C CYS A 16 22.69 -11.63 -7.42
N SER A 17 22.71 -12.96 -7.49
CA SER A 17 22.56 -13.87 -6.35
C SER A 17 23.68 -13.78 -5.32
N SER A 18 24.83 -13.21 -5.67
CA SER A 18 25.95 -12.98 -4.76
C SER A 18 25.89 -11.62 -4.04
N LEU A 19 24.96 -10.73 -4.42
CA LEU A 19 24.85 -9.40 -3.82
C LEU A 19 24.20 -9.51 -2.44
N THR A 20 24.96 -9.25 -1.38
CA THR A 20 24.48 -9.34 0.01
C THR A 20 24.03 -8.01 0.58
N GLY A 21 24.56 -6.91 0.06
CA GLY A 21 24.29 -5.56 0.54
C GLY A 21 24.48 -4.50 -0.54
N PHE A 22 23.76 -3.39 -0.42
CA PHE A 22 23.85 -2.25 -1.33
C PHE A 22 23.91 -0.93 -0.56
N THR A 23 24.88 -0.06 -0.89
CA THR A 23 24.91 1.30 -0.35
C THR A 23 24.39 2.29 -1.39
N ILE A 24 23.28 2.94 -1.07
CA ILE A 24 22.72 4.03 -1.87
C ILE A 24 23.65 5.26 -1.75
N PRO A 25 24.29 5.73 -2.83
CA PRO A 25 25.15 6.90 -2.79
C PRO A 25 24.34 8.20 -2.76
N LYS A 26 24.97 9.29 -2.30
CA LYS A 26 24.34 10.61 -2.11
C LYS A 26 23.61 11.14 -3.35
N THR A 27 24.14 10.89 -4.55
CA THR A 27 23.60 11.40 -5.82
C THR A 27 22.44 10.58 -6.38
N LEU A 28 22.14 9.40 -5.82
CA LEU A 28 21.12 8.52 -6.38
C LEU A 28 19.73 9.05 -6.06
N THR A 29 19.00 9.43 -7.10
CA THR A 29 17.64 9.96 -7.01
C THR A 29 16.57 8.90 -7.28
N LYS A 30 16.88 7.91 -8.13
CA LYS A 30 15.88 6.92 -8.60
C LYS A 30 16.40 5.49 -8.60
N ILE A 31 15.57 4.56 -8.16
CA ILE A 31 15.73 3.12 -8.39
C ILE A 31 14.51 2.65 -9.19
N LEU A 32 14.74 2.21 -10.43
CA LEU A 32 13.66 1.87 -11.36
C LEU A 32 13.16 0.44 -11.15
N ASN A 33 12.09 0.10 -11.88
CA ASN A 33 11.39 -1.18 -11.79
C ASN A 33 12.36 -2.36 -11.88
N PHE A 34 12.23 -3.32 -10.96
CA PHE A 34 12.98 -4.58 -10.97
C PHE A 34 14.52 -4.44 -10.94
N ALA A 35 15.05 -3.27 -10.57
CA ALA A 35 16.48 -3.00 -10.57
C ALA A 35 17.33 -4.03 -9.79
N PHE A 36 16.81 -4.59 -8.70
CA PHE A 36 17.46 -5.63 -7.89
C PHE A 36 16.64 -6.91 -7.86
N GLN A 37 15.85 -7.18 -8.90
CA GLN A 37 15.02 -8.38 -8.92
C GLN A 37 15.86 -9.65 -8.69
N SER A 38 15.30 -10.62 -7.98
CA SER A 38 15.93 -11.93 -7.73
C SER A 38 17.32 -11.89 -7.08
N CYS A 39 17.71 -10.76 -6.44
CA CYS A 39 18.89 -10.68 -5.58
C CYS A 39 18.62 -11.42 -4.25
N SER A 40 18.57 -12.74 -4.30
CA SER A 40 18.07 -13.59 -3.20
C SER A 40 18.89 -13.49 -1.91
N LEU A 41 20.19 -13.17 -1.99
CA LEU A 41 21.05 -12.95 -0.82
C LEU A 41 21.09 -11.50 -0.33
N LEU A 42 20.46 -10.55 -1.03
CA LEU A 42 20.43 -9.16 -0.61
C LEU A 42 19.64 -9.05 0.69
N SER A 43 20.33 -8.63 1.75
CA SER A 43 19.80 -8.60 3.12
C SER A 43 19.81 -7.20 3.74
N ASN A 44 20.62 -6.30 3.19
CA ASN A 44 20.74 -4.94 3.71
C ASN A 44 20.88 -3.89 2.60
N ILE A 45 20.15 -2.80 2.75
CA ILE A 45 20.38 -1.56 1.99
C ILE A 45 20.75 -0.48 2.99
N ARG A 46 21.83 0.26 2.69
CA ARG A 46 22.29 1.38 3.50
C ARG A 46 22.11 2.69 2.75
N MET A 47 21.46 3.66 3.37
CA MET A 47 21.39 5.04 2.88
C MET A 47 22.49 5.88 3.55
N VAL A 48 23.31 6.55 2.74
CA VAL A 48 24.30 7.52 3.24
C VAL A 48 23.63 8.85 3.61
N SER A 49 24.34 9.73 4.32
CA SER A 49 23.84 11.07 4.62
C SER A 49 23.59 11.89 3.36
N ASP A 50 22.60 12.78 3.42
CA ASP A 50 22.17 13.68 2.35
C ASP A 50 21.63 12.93 1.11
N CYS A 51 21.08 11.73 1.31
CA CYS A 51 20.57 10.93 0.20
C CYS A 51 19.41 11.66 -0.52
N THR A 52 19.47 11.71 -1.85
CA THR A 52 18.48 12.42 -2.67
C THR A 52 17.38 11.51 -3.24
N LEU A 53 17.38 10.22 -2.88
CA LEU A 53 16.39 9.23 -3.34
C LEU A 53 14.95 9.72 -3.13
N ASN A 54 14.25 9.99 -4.22
CA ASN A 54 12.87 10.47 -4.20
C ASN A 54 11.90 9.52 -4.91
N TYR A 55 12.43 8.49 -5.56
CA TYR A 55 11.64 7.47 -6.23
C TYR A 55 12.33 6.11 -6.15
N CYS A 56 11.58 5.12 -5.72
CA CYS A 56 11.96 3.72 -5.82
C CYS A 56 10.72 2.94 -6.19
N ALA A 57 10.79 2.18 -7.27
CA ALA A 57 9.73 1.23 -7.56
C ALA A 57 9.69 0.17 -6.44
N GLY A 58 8.53 -0.13 -5.86
CA GLY A 58 8.38 -1.21 -4.87
C GLY A 58 8.83 -2.56 -5.44
N GLY A 59 8.55 -2.79 -6.73
CA GLY A 59 9.03 -3.97 -7.46
C GLY A 59 10.54 -4.01 -7.71
N ALA A 60 11.30 -2.95 -7.39
CA ALA A 60 12.76 -2.96 -7.51
C ALA A 60 13.42 -4.09 -6.72
N PHE A 61 12.78 -4.55 -5.63
CA PHE A 61 13.30 -5.60 -4.75
C PHE A 61 12.46 -6.89 -4.79
N TYR A 62 11.77 -7.15 -5.90
CA TYR A 62 11.05 -8.40 -6.10
C TYR A 62 12.02 -9.60 -6.07
N GLY A 63 11.68 -10.71 -5.41
CA GLY A 63 12.60 -11.84 -5.19
C GLY A 63 13.75 -11.60 -4.17
N CYS A 64 13.88 -10.42 -3.56
CA CYS A 64 14.86 -10.17 -2.50
C CYS A 64 14.35 -10.69 -1.14
N PHE A 65 14.25 -12.01 -1.00
CA PHE A 65 13.59 -12.65 0.15
C PHE A 65 14.22 -12.30 1.51
N ASN A 66 15.52 -12.01 1.53
CA ASN A 66 16.29 -11.68 2.74
C ASN A 66 16.27 -10.19 3.09
N LEU A 67 15.79 -9.30 2.20
CA LEU A 67 15.78 -7.86 2.44
C LEU A 67 14.57 -7.48 3.30
N LYS A 68 14.80 -7.32 4.61
CA LYS A 68 13.76 -6.94 5.58
C LYS A 68 13.88 -5.51 6.10
N THR A 69 15.05 -4.90 5.97
CA THR A 69 15.36 -3.62 6.61
C THR A 69 16.21 -2.73 5.71
N ILE A 70 16.09 -1.42 5.95
CA ILE A 70 16.95 -0.39 5.38
C ILE A 70 17.64 0.32 6.55
N THR A 71 18.96 0.41 6.47
CA THR A 71 19.76 1.14 7.45
C THR A 71 19.87 2.59 7.03
N LEU A 72 19.24 3.48 7.79
CA LEU A 72 19.35 4.92 7.63
C LEU A 72 20.61 5.46 8.33
N ASN A 73 21.11 6.59 7.88
CA ASN A 73 22.15 7.33 8.59
C ASN A 73 21.51 8.06 9.79
N PRO A 74 22.01 7.90 11.03
CA PRO A 74 21.41 8.54 12.20
C PRO A 74 21.45 10.07 12.18
N ASN A 75 22.33 10.68 11.37
CA ASN A 75 22.43 12.12 11.19
C ASN A 75 21.54 12.64 10.05
N ASP A 76 20.86 11.76 9.31
CA ASP A 76 19.94 12.14 8.24
C ASP A 76 18.52 12.18 8.80
N ASN A 77 17.92 13.37 8.80
CA ASN A 77 16.57 13.61 9.28
C ASN A 77 15.54 13.69 8.15
N LYS A 78 15.86 13.26 6.93
CA LYS A 78 14.96 13.36 5.78
C LYS A 78 14.01 12.17 5.67
N TYR A 79 14.46 10.98 6.06
CA TYR A 79 13.71 9.74 5.88
C TYR A 79 13.38 9.07 7.22
N LEU A 80 12.36 8.22 7.17
CA LEU A 80 12.02 7.29 8.23
C LEU A 80 11.78 5.92 7.60
N PHE A 81 12.24 4.85 8.25
CA PHE A 81 11.99 3.48 7.81
C PHE A 81 11.33 2.70 8.95
N GLU A 82 10.03 2.46 8.82
CA GLU A 82 9.21 1.79 9.82
C GLU A 82 8.18 0.89 9.14
N ASN A 83 7.86 -0.25 9.76
CA ASN A 83 6.85 -1.19 9.26
C ASN A 83 7.04 -1.57 7.77
N GLY A 84 8.30 -1.71 7.34
CA GLY A 84 8.65 -2.08 5.97
C GLY A 84 8.55 -0.96 4.93
N ALA A 85 8.15 0.25 5.32
CA ALA A 85 8.01 1.40 4.43
C ALA A 85 9.14 2.42 4.65
N LEU A 86 9.68 2.96 3.55
CA LEU A 86 10.49 4.17 3.57
C LEU A 86 9.58 5.38 3.29
N THR A 87 9.54 6.32 4.23
CA THR A 87 8.81 7.58 4.11
C THR A 87 9.75 8.77 4.25
N ASP A 88 9.24 9.97 4.00
CA ASP A 88 9.85 11.18 4.57
C ASP A 88 9.71 11.18 6.10
N ARG A 89 10.46 12.07 6.76
CA ARG A 89 10.54 12.13 8.22
C ARG A 89 9.22 12.45 8.92
N ASP A 90 8.38 13.23 8.26
CA ASP A 90 7.05 13.64 8.74
C ASP A 90 5.96 12.64 8.32
N GLN A 91 6.34 11.55 7.64
CA GLN A 91 5.46 10.49 7.15
C GLN A 91 4.33 11.00 6.23
N THR A 92 4.56 12.11 5.53
CA THR A 92 3.63 12.71 4.57
C THR A 92 3.65 12.02 3.21
N ILE A 93 4.77 11.38 2.85
CA ILE A 93 5.00 10.71 1.57
C ILE A 93 5.57 9.32 1.83
N LEU A 94 4.95 8.29 1.27
CA LEU A 94 5.52 6.94 1.20
C LEU A 94 6.26 6.77 -0.13
N TYR A 95 7.58 6.58 -0.07
CA TYR A 95 8.40 6.41 -1.26
C TYR A 95 8.33 4.98 -1.80
N PHE A 96 8.55 3.99 -0.94
CA PHE A 96 8.38 2.58 -1.29
C PHE A 96 8.26 1.69 -0.05
N PHE A 97 7.79 0.47 -0.29
CA PHE A 97 7.64 -0.58 0.69
C PHE A 97 8.45 -1.80 0.27
N LEU A 98 9.14 -2.44 1.22
CA LEU A 98 9.89 -3.67 0.94
C LEU A 98 8.93 -4.85 0.71
N PRO A 99 8.93 -5.47 -0.49
CA PRO A 99 7.95 -6.51 -0.84
C PRO A 99 7.89 -7.70 0.12
N TYR A 100 9.04 -8.07 0.70
CA TYR A 100 9.17 -9.19 1.62
C TYR A 100 9.41 -8.76 3.06
N SER A 101 9.05 -7.54 3.47
CA SER A 101 9.19 -7.07 4.86
C SER A 101 8.53 -8.00 5.89
N GLY A 102 7.53 -8.78 5.49
CA GLY A 102 6.72 -9.64 6.36
C GLY A 102 5.51 -8.92 6.96
N VAL A 103 5.37 -7.62 6.72
CA VAL A 103 4.22 -6.85 7.16
C VAL A 103 3.02 -7.23 6.30
N LYS A 104 1.98 -7.74 6.97
CA LYS A 104 0.70 -8.15 6.35
C LYS A 104 -0.35 -7.05 6.40
N ASN A 105 -0.30 -6.23 7.45
CA ASN A 105 -1.27 -5.18 7.73
C ASN A 105 -0.51 -3.87 7.82
N PHE A 106 -0.80 -2.93 6.93
CA PHE A 106 -0.17 -1.62 6.94
C PHE A 106 -1.20 -0.57 7.36
N ALA A 107 -0.96 0.05 8.50
CA ALA A 107 -1.67 1.25 8.90
C ALA A 107 -0.98 2.46 8.25
N VAL A 108 -1.71 3.17 7.41
CA VAL A 108 -1.22 4.39 6.78
C VAL A 108 -1.09 5.47 7.87
N PRO A 109 0.09 6.08 8.07
CA PRO A 109 0.29 7.17 9.01
C PRO A 109 -0.74 8.28 8.83
N THR A 110 -1.22 8.87 9.93
CA THR A 110 -2.30 9.87 9.89
C THR A 110 -1.91 11.16 9.16
N GLU A 111 -0.61 11.44 9.13
CA GLU A 111 -0.01 12.59 8.45
C GLU A 111 0.19 12.37 6.95
N MET A 112 0.01 11.13 6.46
CA MET A 112 0.29 10.78 5.07
C MET A 112 -0.65 11.48 4.10
N ILE A 113 -0.06 12.14 3.11
CA ILE A 113 -0.73 12.87 2.03
C ILE A 113 -0.67 12.07 0.72
N THR A 114 0.45 11.38 0.48
CA THR A 114 0.71 10.71 -0.80
C THR A 114 1.31 9.32 -0.61
N ILE A 115 0.71 8.32 -1.27
CA ILE A 115 1.37 7.05 -1.57
C ILE A 115 2.04 7.18 -2.93
N GLY A 116 3.37 7.06 -2.96
CA GLY A 116 4.18 7.24 -4.16
C GLY A 116 3.89 6.21 -5.26
N ASN A 117 4.34 6.56 -6.47
CA ASN A 117 4.25 5.70 -7.64
C ASN A 117 4.96 4.37 -7.39
N CYS A 118 4.32 3.27 -7.77
CA CYS A 118 4.81 1.90 -7.62
C CYS A 118 5.15 1.49 -6.17
N ALA A 119 4.76 2.25 -5.14
CA ALA A 119 5.35 2.14 -3.81
C ALA A 119 5.23 0.75 -3.16
N PHE A 120 4.09 0.07 -3.32
CA PHE A 120 3.83 -1.30 -2.86
C PHE A 120 3.90 -2.33 -4.00
N MET A 121 4.27 -1.94 -5.22
CA MET A 121 4.19 -2.80 -6.39
C MET A 121 4.88 -4.16 -6.17
N GLY A 122 4.16 -5.23 -6.48
CA GLY A 122 4.67 -6.60 -6.39
C GLY A 122 4.94 -7.06 -4.96
N SER A 123 4.26 -6.50 -3.94
CA SER A 123 4.41 -6.91 -2.53
C SER A 123 3.56 -8.15 -2.22
N PRO A 124 4.14 -9.37 -2.09
CA PRO A 124 3.35 -10.57 -1.86
C PRO A 124 2.90 -10.75 -0.40
N SER A 125 3.52 -10.09 0.58
CA SER A 125 3.13 -10.30 1.99
C SER A 125 1.93 -9.46 2.42
N HIS A 126 1.66 -8.35 1.72
CA HIS A 126 0.68 -7.35 2.13
C HIS A 126 -0.74 -7.87 1.88
N GLN A 127 -1.56 -7.86 2.93
CA GLN A 127 -2.93 -8.34 2.92
C GLN A 127 -3.96 -7.25 3.17
N ARG A 128 -3.67 -6.29 4.05
CA ARG A 128 -4.64 -5.25 4.45
C ARG A 128 -4.01 -3.87 4.59
N VAL A 129 -4.68 -2.84 4.07
CA VAL A 129 -4.28 -1.44 4.20
C VAL A 129 -5.35 -0.66 4.95
N PHE A 130 -4.96 0.12 5.97
CA PHE A 130 -5.88 0.92 6.78
C PHE A 130 -5.57 2.41 6.65
N PHE A 131 -6.41 3.13 5.93
CA PHE A 131 -6.40 4.59 5.82
C PHE A 131 -7.30 5.18 6.92
N SER A 132 -6.76 5.27 8.14
CA SER A 132 -7.50 5.77 9.30
C SER A 132 -7.44 7.31 9.45
N GLY A 133 -6.48 7.96 8.80
CA GLY A 133 -6.35 9.41 8.77
C GLY A 133 -7.21 10.09 7.70
N SER A 134 -7.19 11.42 7.70
CA SER A 134 -7.94 12.27 6.76
C SER A 134 -7.06 13.17 5.90
N LYS A 135 -5.73 13.01 5.97
CA LYS A 135 -4.77 13.80 5.17
C LYS A 135 -4.39 13.17 3.83
N ILE A 136 -4.69 11.89 3.61
CA ILE A 136 -4.42 11.22 2.34
C ILE A 136 -5.18 11.93 1.21
N ARG A 137 -4.46 12.29 0.14
CA ARG A 137 -4.99 12.96 -1.06
C ARG A 137 -4.72 12.15 -2.31
N GLU A 138 -3.59 11.43 -2.35
CA GLU A 138 -3.11 10.80 -3.58
C GLU A 138 -2.63 9.36 -3.37
N ILE A 139 -3.08 8.48 -4.26
CA ILE A 139 -2.48 7.16 -4.50
C ILE A 139 -1.91 7.17 -5.92
N GLY A 140 -0.59 7.03 -6.02
CA GLY A 140 0.17 7.16 -7.25
C GLY A 140 -0.01 6.01 -8.24
N TYR A 141 0.56 6.20 -9.42
CA TYR A 141 0.55 5.26 -10.54
C TYR A 141 1.09 3.89 -10.10
N GLN A 142 0.35 2.82 -10.37
CA GLN A 142 0.73 1.45 -10.02
C GLN A 142 1.08 1.22 -8.53
N ALA A 143 0.63 2.09 -7.63
CA ALA A 143 1.06 2.08 -6.22
C ALA A 143 0.90 0.71 -5.55
N PHE A 144 -0.17 -0.02 -5.83
CA PHE A 144 -0.44 -1.38 -5.32
C PHE A 144 -0.48 -2.42 -6.44
N LYS A 145 0.11 -2.16 -7.60
CA LYS A 145 0.07 -3.10 -8.72
C LYS A 145 0.67 -4.45 -8.32
N ASP A 146 0.05 -5.55 -8.74
CA ASP A 146 0.49 -6.93 -8.46
C ASP A 146 0.64 -7.26 -6.97
N CYS A 147 -0.09 -6.56 -6.09
CA CYS A 147 -0.26 -6.95 -4.69
C CYS A 147 -1.21 -8.15 -4.59
N ILE A 148 -0.73 -9.32 -4.99
CA ILE A 148 -1.54 -10.53 -5.22
C ILE A 148 -2.30 -11.05 -4.00
N ASN A 149 -1.90 -10.67 -2.79
CA ASN A 149 -2.54 -11.09 -1.53
C ASN A 149 -3.34 -9.98 -0.83
N LEU A 150 -3.34 -8.76 -1.39
CA LEU A 150 -4.07 -7.63 -0.86
C LEU A 150 -5.57 -7.87 -1.02
N ASN A 151 -6.23 -8.13 0.10
CA ASN A 151 -7.62 -8.60 0.17
C ASN A 151 -8.55 -7.64 0.89
N PHE A 152 -8.03 -6.63 1.58
CA PHE A 152 -8.86 -5.66 2.28
C PHE A 152 -8.24 -4.27 2.29
N ILE A 153 -9.04 -3.26 1.97
CA ILE A 153 -8.68 -1.85 2.15
C ILE A 153 -9.78 -1.13 2.94
N PHE A 154 -9.39 -0.42 3.98
CA PHE A 154 -10.27 0.41 4.79
C PHE A 154 -9.95 1.88 4.61
N PHE A 155 -10.97 2.71 4.39
CA PHE A 155 -10.91 4.17 4.43
C PHE A 155 -11.87 4.70 5.48
N SER A 156 -11.37 5.50 6.43
CA SER A 156 -12.21 6.20 7.43
C SER A 156 -12.82 7.50 6.90
N SER A 157 -12.24 8.06 5.82
CA SER A 157 -12.62 9.37 5.30
C SER A 157 -12.66 9.39 3.77
N SER A 158 -13.36 10.39 3.22
CA SER A 158 -13.47 10.62 1.77
C SER A 158 -12.44 11.62 1.24
N SER A 159 -11.30 11.76 1.93
CA SER A 159 -10.34 12.83 1.65
C SER A 159 -9.48 12.58 0.41
N LEU A 160 -9.47 11.35 -0.11
CA LEU A 160 -8.68 10.93 -1.26
C LEU A 160 -9.22 11.57 -2.55
N THR A 161 -8.45 12.48 -3.15
CA THR A 161 -8.86 13.24 -4.34
C THR A 161 -8.29 12.69 -5.64
N LYS A 162 -7.19 11.93 -5.59
CA LYS A 162 -6.51 11.40 -6.77
C LYS A 162 -6.12 9.93 -6.58
N ILE A 163 -6.47 9.11 -7.58
CA ILE A 163 -6.01 7.74 -7.71
C ILE A 163 -5.54 7.60 -9.16
N ASP A 164 -4.25 7.35 -9.34
CA ASP A 164 -3.65 7.26 -10.67
C ASP A 164 -3.87 5.90 -11.33
N ASN A 165 -3.59 5.84 -12.63
CA ASN A 165 -3.81 4.66 -13.46
C ASN A 165 -3.13 3.42 -12.88
N GLU A 166 -3.81 2.27 -13.02
CA GLU A 166 -3.32 0.95 -12.59
C GLU A 166 -2.96 0.84 -11.10
N ALA A 167 -3.39 1.79 -10.25
CA ALA A 167 -3.05 1.79 -8.83
C ALA A 167 -3.34 0.45 -8.11
N PHE A 168 -4.40 -0.27 -8.52
CA PHE A 168 -4.78 -1.57 -7.97
C PHE A 168 -4.84 -2.69 -9.02
N ASP A 169 -4.12 -2.54 -10.15
CA ASP A 169 -4.08 -3.58 -11.16
C ASP A 169 -3.36 -4.84 -10.64
N GLY A 170 -3.74 -6.03 -11.12
CA GLY A 170 -3.14 -7.28 -10.61
C GLY A 170 -3.47 -7.61 -9.14
N CYS A 171 -4.49 -6.97 -8.54
CA CYS A 171 -4.99 -7.27 -7.19
C CYS A 171 -6.30 -8.11 -7.24
N PRO A 172 -6.22 -9.45 -7.40
CA PRO A 172 -7.41 -10.27 -7.65
C PRO A 172 -8.38 -10.32 -6.47
N TYR A 173 -7.90 -10.21 -5.23
CA TYR A 173 -8.75 -10.25 -4.04
C TYR A 173 -9.49 -8.93 -3.77
N LEU A 174 -9.01 -7.80 -4.31
CA LEU A 174 -9.69 -6.51 -4.22
C LEU A 174 -10.94 -6.39 -5.10
N LYS A 175 -11.21 -7.41 -5.92
CA LYS A 175 -12.43 -7.52 -6.72
C LYS A 175 -13.49 -8.41 -6.05
N LYS A 176 -13.17 -9.01 -4.89
CA LYS A 176 -14.07 -9.92 -4.16
C LYS A 176 -14.98 -9.15 -3.22
N CYS A 177 -16.06 -9.79 -2.79
CA CYS A 177 -16.98 -9.21 -1.83
C CYS A 177 -16.29 -8.73 -0.54
N GLY A 178 -16.69 -7.56 -0.04
CA GLY A 178 -16.21 -7.02 1.24
C GLY A 178 -14.71 -6.72 1.28
N SER A 179 -14.05 -6.63 0.12
CA SER A 179 -12.62 -6.29 0.05
C SER A 179 -12.34 -4.79 0.24
N PHE A 180 -13.37 -3.95 0.25
CA PHE A 180 -13.28 -2.55 0.61
C PHE A 180 -14.32 -2.17 1.65
N GLN A 181 -13.89 -1.32 2.59
CA GLN A 181 -14.78 -0.53 3.43
C GLN A 181 -14.40 0.94 3.24
N ALA A 182 -15.28 1.72 2.62
CA ALA A 182 -15.03 3.12 2.29
C ALA A 182 -16.33 3.96 2.32
N PRO A 183 -16.26 5.26 2.63
CA PRO A 183 -17.42 6.16 2.56
C PRO A 183 -17.98 6.22 1.14
N THR A 184 -19.30 6.39 1.01
CA THR A 184 -20.02 6.39 -0.28
C THR A 184 -19.39 7.31 -1.32
N ALA A 185 -18.97 8.51 -0.92
CA ALA A 185 -18.32 9.49 -1.79
C ALA A 185 -17.00 8.99 -2.42
N LEU A 186 -16.29 8.06 -1.76
CA LEU A 186 -15.07 7.47 -2.28
C LEU A 186 -15.33 6.23 -3.13
N GLN A 187 -16.44 5.52 -2.89
CA GLN A 187 -16.78 4.31 -3.64
C GLN A 187 -16.92 4.60 -5.14
N GLU A 188 -17.57 5.69 -5.53
CA GLU A 188 -17.74 6.07 -6.94
C GLU A 188 -16.39 6.24 -7.65
N LYS A 189 -15.41 6.83 -6.96
CA LYS A 189 -14.06 7.03 -7.47
C LYS A 189 -13.27 5.73 -7.58
N LEU A 190 -13.50 4.78 -6.68
CA LEU A 190 -12.90 3.45 -6.76
C LEU A 190 -13.57 2.61 -7.86
N ILE A 191 -14.87 2.77 -8.07
CA ILE A 191 -15.60 2.10 -9.14
C ILE A 191 -15.13 2.57 -10.51
N SER A 192 -14.85 3.87 -10.68
CA SER A 192 -14.35 4.42 -11.95
C SER A 192 -12.97 3.90 -12.37
N ILE A 193 -12.21 3.32 -11.43
CA ILE A 193 -10.90 2.66 -11.69
C ILE A 193 -11.00 1.13 -11.70
N ASN A 194 -12.18 0.59 -12.02
CA ASN A 194 -12.45 -0.85 -12.18
C ASN A 194 -12.49 -1.68 -10.88
N ILE A 195 -12.73 -1.06 -9.72
CA ILE A 195 -13.12 -1.81 -8.51
C ILE A 195 -14.62 -2.12 -8.60
N PRO A 196 -15.05 -3.40 -8.58
CA PRO A 196 -16.45 -3.73 -8.77
C PRO A 196 -17.30 -3.30 -7.57
N LYS A 197 -18.57 -2.94 -7.80
CA LYS A 197 -19.52 -2.58 -6.73
C LYS A 197 -19.64 -3.65 -5.64
N THR A 198 -19.49 -4.93 -6.02
CA THR A 198 -19.50 -6.07 -5.10
C THR A 198 -18.42 -5.96 -4.03
N ALA A 199 -17.30 -5.28 -4.31
CA ALA A 199 -16.20 -5.10 -3.37
C ALA A 199 -16.58 -4.30 -2.12
N PHE A 200 -17.64 -3.50 -2.19
CA PHE A 200 -18.17 -2.67 -1.10
C PHE A 200 -19.39 -3.29 -0.42
N SER A 201 -19.85 -4.47 -0.85
CA SER A 201 -21.02 -5.12 -0.26
C SER A 201 -20.64 -5.86 1.02
N ASP A 202 -21.49 -5.72 2.05
CA ASP A 202 -21.41 -6.44 3.32
C ASP A 202 -22.23 -7.75 3.34
N ASP A 203 -23.01 -7.97 2.28
CA ASP A 203 -23.97 -9.06 2.13
C ASP A 203 -23.86 -9.63 0.72
N CYS A 204 -22.76 -10.35 0.47
CA CYS A 204 -22.70 -11.22 -0.70
C CYS A 204 -23.09 -12.60 -0.27
N ASP A 205 -23.85 -13.29 -1.12
CA ASP A 205 -24.21 -14.71 -1.04
C ASP A 205 -22.94 -15.60 -1.05
N LEU A 206 -22.14 -15.48 -0.01
CA LEU A 206 -21.27 -16.52 0.49
C LEU A 206 -22.18 -17.26 1.47
N SER A 207 -22.56 -18.46 1.07
CA SER A 207 -23.38 -19.44 1.81
C SER A 207 -22.81 -19.87 3.17
N ILE A 208 -22.00 -19.03 3.82
CA ILE A 208 -21.52 -19.16 5.19
C ILE A 208 -21.28 -17.76 5.76
N THR A 209 -22.30 -17.12 6.33
CA THR A 209 -22.08 -16.10 7.37
C THR A 209 -22.96 -16.40 8.58
N CYS A 210 -22.35 -16.56 9.77
CA CYS A 210 -23.05 -16.56 11.05
C CYS A 210 -23.39 -15.12 11.48
N LYS A 211 -23.97 -14.31 10.58
CA LYS A 211 -24.63 -13.06 11.00
C LYS A 211 -26.02 -13.46 11.51
N PRO A 212 -26.39 -13.19 12.77
CA PRO A 212 -27.77 -13.37 13.19
C PRO A 212 -28.63 -12.46 12.31
N ILE A 213 -29.49 -13.09 11.50
CA ILE A 213 -30.49 -12.37 10.72
C ILE A 213 -31.47 -11.79 11.75
N MET A 214 -31.25 -10.55 12.17
CA MET A 214 -32.19 -9.82 13.02
C MET A 214 -33.40 -9.42 12.16
N ARG A 215 -34.30 -10.37 11.90
CA ARG A 215 -35.63 -10.08 11.37
C ARG A 215 -36.46 -9.46 12.49
N PHE A 216 -36.31 -8.15 12.70
CA PHE A 216 -37.33 -7.42 13.45
C PHE A 216 -38.56 -7.27 12.54
N SER A 217 -39.50 -8.20 12.67
CA SER A 217 -40.87 -7.97 12.19
C SER A 217 -41.56 -7.06 13.19
N PHE A 218 -41.67 -5.77 12.88
CA PHE A 218 -42.61 -4.91 13.60
C PHE A 218 -44.03 -5.31 13.18
N SER A 219 -44.76 -5.92 14.10
CA SER A 219 -46.20 -6.08 13.95
C SER A 219 -46.85 -4.69 14.03
N LEU A 220 -47.65 -4.32 13.03
CA LEU A 220 -48.46 -3.09 13.07
C LEU A 220 -49.43 -3.05 14.26
N ALA A 221 -49.64 -4.16 14.98
CA ALA A 221 -50.45 -4.21 16.20
C ALA A 221 -49.87 -3.40 17.38
N VAL A 222 -48.58 -3.01 17.35
CA VAL A 222 -47.94 -2.24 18.42
C VAL A 222 -48.06 -0.71 18.19
N LEU A 223 -48.62 -0.29 17.06
CA LEU A 223 -48.70 1.12 16.64
C LEU A 223 -50.10 1.75 16.73
N THR A 224 -51.09 1.09 17.34
CA THR A 224 -52.39 1.74 17.59
C THR A 224 -52.32 2.62 18.85
N PRO A 225 -52.55 3.94 18.74
CA PRO A 225 -52.49 4.86 19.87
C PRO A 225 -53.67 4.65 20.80
N PHE A 226 -53.45 4.61 22.12
CA PHE A 226 -54.50 4.77 23.12
C PHE A 226 -55.01 6.22 23.08
N ILE A 227 -55.94 6.50 22.15
CA ILE A 227 -56.93 7.55 22.31
C ILE A 227 -58.16 6.87 22.89
N LEU A 228 -58.36 6.98 24.22
CA LEU A 228 -59.64 7.00 24.92
C LEU A 228 -59.38 6.88 26.43
N MET A 229 -59.27 8.03 27.10
CA MET A 229 -59.99 8.44 28.31
C MET A 229 -59.45 9.80 28.79
#